data_AF-A0A445A2R2-F1
#
_entry.id   AF-A0A445A2R2-F1
#
_cell.length_a   1.000
_cell.length_b   1.000
_cell.length_c   1.000
_cell.angle_alpha   90.00
_cell.angle_beta   90.00
_cell.angle_gamma   90.00
#
_symmetry.space_group_name_H-M   'P 1'
#
loop_
_entity.id
_entity.type
_entity.pdbx_description
1 polymer ?
#
loop_
_entity_poly.entity_id
_entity_poly.type
_entity_poly.pdbx_seq_one_letter_code
_entity_poly.pdbx_strand_id
1 'polypeptide(L)'
;MEHEACQSEATQGSKQATQNRNQARRRRTTCYCGERPVLATSSTVENLGRRLWGCVNFGVGEECGYFVWAEPEEDPSQVSRLRMKVRNLKGKLDMVEFRFMVAVGVTLVGWTLALILVFEKTTTTKFGRLSLE
;
A
#
# COMPACT_ATOMS: atom_id res chain seq x y z
N MET A 1 -1.44 15.22 12.69
CA MET A 1 -2.48 15.79 11.81
C MET A 1 -2.45 15.20 10.39
N GLU A 2 -1.48 14.34 10.04
CA GLU A 2 -1.32 13.77 8.69
C GLU A 2 -2.01 12.40 8.51
N HIS A 3 -2.30 11.69 9.60
CA HIS A 3 -2.88 10.34 9.56
C HIS A 3 -4.38 10.31 9.21
N GLU A 4 -5.13 11.38 9.51
CA GLU A 4 -6.57 11.46 9.23
C GLU A 4 -6.87 11.80 7.76
N ALA A 5 -6.00 12.56 7.08
CA ALA A 5 -6.13 12.89 5.67
C ALA A 5 -5.99 11.64 4.77
N CYS A 6 -5.06 10.74 5.09
CA CYS A 6 -4.85 9.50 4.33
C CYS A 6 -6.04 8.52 4.46
N GLN A 7 -6.74 8.54 5.60
CA GLN A 7 -7.92 7.69 5.83
C GLN A 7 -9.17 8.19 5.08
N SER A 8 -9.37 9.51 5.00
CA SER A 8 -10.48 10.11 4.27
C SER A 8 -10.32 9.99 2.75
N GLU A 9 -9.09 10.11 2.24
CA GLU A 9 -8.77 9.85 0.83
C GLU A 9 -8.96 8.36 0.47
N ALA A 10 -8.53 7.44 1.34
CA ALA A 10 -8.67 6.00 1.11
C ALA A 10 -10.15 5.54 1.09
N THR A 11 -11.01 6.13 1.94
CA THR A 11 -12.43 5.79 1.98
C THR A 11 -13.23 6.39 0.82
N GLN A 12 -12.88 7.58 0.35
CA GLN A 12 -13.48 8.16 -0.87
C GLN A 12 -13.04 7.42 -2.13
N GLY A 13 -11.75 7.10 -2.26
CA GLY A 13 -11.21 6.32 -3.39
C GLY A 13 -11.79 4.91 -3.48
N SER A 14 -12.03 4.25 -2.34
CA SER A 14 -12.63 2.90 -2.29
C SER A 14 -14.09 2.87 -2.77
N LYS A 15 -14.89 3.88 -2.41
CA LYS A 15 -16.29 3.98 -2.84
C LYS A 15 -16.40 4.25 -4.36
N GLN A 16 -15.58 5.17 -4.87
CA GLN A 16 -15.52 5.48 -6.30
C GLN A 16 -15.05 4.28 -7.13
N ALA A 17 -14.01 3.56 -6.67
CA ALA A 17 -13.51 2.36 -7.34
C ALA A 17 -14.57 1.23 -7.40
N THR A 18 -15.34 1.05 -6.32
CA THR A 18 -16.40 0.02 -6.26
C THR A 18 -17.55 0.34 -7.20
N GLN A 19 -17.98 1.61 -7.27
CA GLN A 19 -19.02 2.06 -8.21
C GLN A 19 -18.59 1.87 -9.66
N ASN A 20 -17.35 2.25 -10.00
CA ASN A 20 -16.81 2.10 -11.35
C ASN A 20 -16.73 0.62 -11.77
N ARG A 21 -16.28 -0.28 -10.87
CA ARG A 21 -16.27 -1.73 -11.11
C ARG A 21 -17.65 -2.29 -11.39
N ASN A 22 -18.67 -1.86 -10.64
CA ASN A 22 -20.05 -2.31 -10.86
C ASN A 22 -20.60 -1.81 -12.20
N GLN A 23 -20.30 -0.56 -12.58
CA GLN A 23 -20.70 -0.01 -13.87
C GLN A 23 -19.98 -0.71 -15.03
N ALA A 24 -18.68 -0.96 -14.92
CA ALA A 24 -17.91 -1.72 -15.89
C ALA A 24 -18.45 -3.16 -16.03
N ARG A 25 -18.79 -3.81 -14.92
CA ARG A 25 -19.40 -5.16 -14.92
C ARG A 25 -20.77 -5.17 -15.59
N ARG A 26 -21.61 -4.16 -15.33
CA ARG A 26 -22.91 -3.99 -16.03
C ARG A 26 -22.75 -3.72 -17.51
N ARG A 27 -21.72 -2.98 -17.93
CA ARG A 27 -21.46 -2.76 -19.37
C ARG A 27 -21.13 -4.09 -20.05
N ARG A 28 -20.35 -4.97 -19.42
CA ARG A 28 -19.96 -6.30 -19.95
C ARG A 28 -21.09 -7.32 -20.09
N THR A 29 -22.31 -7.08 -19.62
CA THR A 29 -23.37 -8.10 -19.67
C THR A 29 -24.14 -8.11 -20.98
N THR A 30 -24.28 -6.97 -21.65
CA THR A 30 -25.22 -6.83 -22.78
C THR A 30 -24.70 -5.79 -23.76
N CYS A 31 -24.61 -6.16 -25.05
CA CYS A 31 -24.31 -5.23 -26.13
C CYS A 31 -25.58 -4.45 -26.55
N TYR A 32 -25.45 -3.48 -27.46
CA TYR A 32 -26.61 -2.70 -27.90
C TYR A 32 -27.63 -3.48 -28.75
N CYS A 33 -27.29 -4.71 -29.19
CA CYS A 33 -28.26 -5.63 -29.82
C CYS A 33 -29.14 -6.37 -28.80
N GLY A 34 -28.85 -6.25 -27.49
CA GLY A 34 -29.48 -7.07 -26.45
C GLY A 34 -28.77 -8.42 -26.20
N GLU A 35 -27.74 -8.73 -26.98
CA GLU A 35 -26.98 -9.98 -26.89
C GLU A 35 -25.82 -9.90 -25.88
N ARG A 36 -25.34 -11.06 -25.41
CA ARG A 36 -24.18 -11.12 -24.53
C ARG A 36 -22.89 -10.85 -25.33
N PRO A 37 -22.08 -9.83 -24.96
CA PRO A 37 -20.85 -9.54 -25.68
C PRO A 37 -19.79 -10.63 -25.48
N VAL A 38 -18.93 -10.80 -26.47
CA VAL A 38 -17.86 -11.81 -26.51
C VAL A 38 -16.51 -11.21 -26.15
N LEU A 39 -15.65 -12.01 -25.53
CA LEU A 39 -14.32 -11.60 -25.14
C LEU A 39 -13.34 -11.92 -26.28
N ALA A 40 -12.85 -10.87 -26.94
CA ALA A 40 -11.90 -10.93 -28.04
C ALA A 40 -10.53 -10.36 -27.64
N THR A 41 -9.52 -10.65 -28.45
CA THR A 41 -8.17 -10.08 -28.31
C THR A 41 -7.94 -9.12 -29.46
N SER A 42 -7.50 -7.90 -29.16
CA SER A 42 -7.22 -6.89 -30.18
C SER A 42 -6.01 -7.31 -31.01
N SER A 43 -6.16 -7.19 -32.33
CA SER A 43 -5.14 -7.42 -33.34
C SER A 43 -4.58 -6.10 -33.91
N THR A 44 -5.00 -4.94 -33.37
CA THR A 44 -4.48 -3.65 -33.84
C THR A 44 -3.06 -3.47 -33.33
N VAL A 45 -2.19 -2.88 -34.17
CA VAL A 45 -0.76 -2.71 -33.86
C VAL A 45 -0.56 -2.00 -32.51
N GLU A 46 -1.39 -1.00 -32.21
CA GLU A 46 -1.31 -0.21 -30.97
C GLU A 46 -1.79 -0.95 -29.72
N ASN A 47 -2.72 -1.91 -29.86
CA ASN A 47 -3.34 -2.60 -28.73
C ASN A 47 -3.17 -4.12 -28.81
N LEU A 48 -2.13 -4.58 -29.50
CA LEU A 48 -1.89 -5.99 -29.78
C LEU A 48 -1.92 -6.82 -28.49
N GLY A 49 -2.74 -7.86 -28.46
CA GLY A 49 -2.84 -8.77 -27.30
C GLY A 49 -3.72 -8.25 -26.16
N ARG A 50 -4.25 -7.02 -26.23
CA ARG A 50 -5.15 -6.49 -25.22
C ARG A 50 -6.57 -7.06 -25.40
N ARG A 51 -7.22 -7.44 -24.30
CA ARG A 51 -8.55 -8.09 -24.35
C ARG A 51 -9.67 -7.06 -24.33
N LEU A 52 -10.74 -7.32 -25.08
CA LEU A 52 -11.91 -6.45 -25.19
C LEU A 52 -13.21 -7.25 -25.22
N TRP A 53 -14.29 -6.67 -24.71
CA TRP A 53 -15.65 -7.18 -24.86
C TRP A 53 -16.31 -6.47 -26.04
N GLY A 54 -16.68 -7.24 -27.06
CA GLY A 54 -17.28 -6.74 -28.30
C GLY A 54 -18.62 -7.39 -28.61
N CYS A 55 -19.38 -6.82 -29.54
CA CYS A 55 -20.60 -7.46 -30.05
C CYS A 55 -20.28 -8.81 -30.71
N VAL A 56 -21.23 -9.77 -30.65
CA VAL A 56 -21.08 -11.08 -31.31
C VAL A 56 -20.93 -10.94 -32.81
N ASN A 57 -21.60 -9.96 -33.41
CA ASN A 57 -21.59 -9.70 -34.86
C ASN A 57 -20.40 -8.83 -35.30
N PHE A 58 -19.39 -8.64 -34.44
CA PHE A 58 -18.25 -7.79 -34.74
C PHE A 58 -17.53 -8.27 -36.01
N GLY A 59 -17.36 -7.39 -37.00
CA GLY A 59 -16.74 -7.71 -38.29
C GLY A 59 -17.64 -8.41 -39.33
N VAL A 60 -18.91 -8.67 -39.03
CA VAL A 60 -19.88 -9.32 -39.95
C VAL A 60 -20.82 -8.31 -40.63
N GLY A 61 -20.69 -7.01 -40.34
CA GLY A 61 -21.47 -5.92 -40.94
C GLY A 61 -22.74 -5.55 -40.17
N GLU A 62 -23.26 -6.43 -39.32
CA GLU A 62 -24.41 -6.22 -38.43
C GLU A 62 -23.98 -5.88 -36.98
N GLU A 63 -22.83 -5.22 -36.83
CA GLU A 63 -22.28 -4.88 -35.53
C GLU A 63 -22.88 -3.58 -34.99
N CYS A 64 -23.23 -3.57 -33.70
CA CYS A 64 -23.80 -2.38 -33.06
C CYS A 64 -22.76 -1.40 -32.50
N GLY A 65 -21.47 -1.62 -32.77
CA GLY A 65 -20.38 -0.79 -32.26
C GLY A 65 -20.13 -0.89 -30.74
N TYR A 66 -20.76 -1.86 -30.04
CA TYR A 66 -20.49 -2.09 -28.63
C TYR A 66 -19.03 -2.52 -28.43
N PHE A 67 -18.31 -1.77 -27.59
CA PHE A 67 -16.90 -2.00 -27.27
C PHE A 67 -16.58 -1.57 -25.83
N VAL A 68 -15.96 -2.47 -25.06
CA VAL A 68 -15.43 -2.16 -23.73
C VAL A 68 -14.12 -2.90 -23.50
N TRP A 69 -13.07 -2.22 -23.05
CA TRP A 69 -11.83 -2.89 -22.66
C TRP A 69 -12.08 -3.90 -21.53
N ALA A 70 -11.59 -5.12 -21.70
CA ALA A 70 -11.46 -6.01 -20.56
C ALA A 70 -10.29 -5.46 -19.76
N GLU A 71 -10.61 -4.90 -18.59
CA GLU A 71 -9.59 -4.62 -17.57
C GLU A 71 -8.74 -5.89 -17.45
N PRO A 72 -7.40 -5.80 -17.44
CA PRO A 72 -6.61 -6.95 -17.04
C PRO A 72 -7.24 -7.46 -15.74
N GLU A 73 -7.57 -8.74 -15.71
CA GLU A 73 -7.85 -9.43 -14.45
C GLU A 73 -6.54 -9.26 -13.66
N GLU A 74 -6.44 -8.15 -12.91
CA GLU A 74 -5.46 -8.02 -11.86
C GLU A 74 -5.75 -9.20 -10.97
N ASP A 75 -5.03 -10.30 -11.17
CA ASP A 75 -5.24 -11.51 -10.42
C ASP A 75 -5.23 -11.08 -8.96
N PRO A 76 -6.39 -11.14 -8.27
CA PRO A 76 -6.49 -10.62 -6.92
C PRO A 76 -5.50 -11.35 -6.01
N SER A 77 -5.04 -12.55 -6.41
CA SER A 77 -3.95 -13.27 -5.78
C SER A 77 -2.61 -12.53 -5.90
N GLN A 78 -2.22 -12.01 -7.07
CA GLN A 78 -0.95 -11.30 -7.30
C GLN A 78 -0.89 -9.99 -6.52
N VAL A 79 -1.97 -9.20 -6.56
CA VAL A 79 -2.05 -7.92 -5.85
C VAL A 79 -2.07 -8.15 -4.33
N SER A 80 -2.77 -9.18 -3.86
CA SER A 80 -2.77 -9.55 -2.44
C SER A 80 -1.41 -10.06 -1.97
N ARG A 81 -0.70 -10.85 -2.81
CA ARG A 81 0.67 -11.31 -2.54
C ARG A 81 1.66 -10.16 -2.49
N LEU A 82 1.58 -9.22 -3.41
CA LEU A 82 2.43 -8.03 -3.42
C LEU A 82 2.16 -7.16 -2.19
N ARG A 83 0.88 -6.96 -1.83
CA ARG A 83 0.51 -6.26 -0.59
C ARG A 83 1.03 -6.96 0.66
N MET A 84 0.97 -8.29 0.74
CA MET A 84 1.56 -9.04 1.85
C MET A 84 3.08 -8.85 1.92
N LYS A 85 3.78 -8.87 0.78
CA LYS A 85 5.23 -8.58 0.74
C LYS A 85 5.54 -7.18 1.25
N VAL A 86 4.83 -6.15 0.77
CA VAL A 86 5.02 -4.77 1.22
C VAL A 86 4.80 -4.66 2.73
N ARG A 87 3.73 -5.26 3.26
CA ARG A 87 3.46 -5.29 4.71
C ARG A 87 4.56 -6.00 5.49
N ASN A 88 5.06 -7.13 4.99
CA ASN A 88 6.14 -7.88 5.64
C ASN A 88 7.46 -7.10 5.64
N LEU A 89 7.83 -6.48 4.52
CA LEU A 89 9.03 -5.65 4.42
C LEU A 89 8.93 -4.41 5.33
N LYS A 90 7.79 -3.73 5.34
CA LYS A 90 7.51 -2.60 6.25
C LYS A 90 7.65 -3.02 7.72
N GLY A 91 6.98 -4.10 8.13
CA GLY A 91 7.06 -4.59 9.51
C GLY A 91 8.48 -4.99 9.93
N LYS A 92 9.31 -5.50 9.00
CA LYS A 92 10.73 -5.76 9.28
C LYS A 92 11.52 -4.48 9.51
N LEU A 93 11.27 -3.43 8.72
CA LEU A 93 11.92 -2.13 8.90
C LEU A 93 11.50 -1.50 10.23
N ASP A 94 10.21 -1.45 10.54
CA ASP A 94 9.68 -0.87 11.79
C ASP A 94 10.23 -1.64 13.02
N MET A 95 10.37 -2.96 12.93
CA MET A 95 10.97 -3.76 14.01
C MET A 95 12.46 -3.47 14.18
N VAL A 96 13.20 -3.27 13.09
CA VAL A 96 14.61 -2.88 13.15
C VAL A 96 14.74 -1.48 13.76
N GLU A 97 13.94 -0.53 13.30
CA GLU A 97 13.90 0.84 13.82
C GLU A 97 13.61 0.87 15.32
N PHE A 98 12.58 0.14 15.77
CA PHE A 98 12.25 0.02 17.19
C PHE A 98 13.41 -0.57 18.01
N ARG A 99 14.06 -1.62 17.49
CA ARG A 99 15.22 -2.24 18.16
C ARG A 99 16.39 -1.28 18.30
N PHE A 100 16.68 -0.49 17.26
CA PHE A 100 17.73 0.54 17.33
C PHE A 100 17.37 1.64 18.34
N MET A 101 16.13 2.12 18.33
CA MET A 101 15.66 3.15 19.27
C MET A 101 15.78 2.71 20.73
N VAL A 102 15.39 1.47 21.03
CA VAL A 102 15.53 0.90 22.38
C VAL A 102 17.00 0.79 22.79
N ALA A 103 17.87 0.30 21.92
CA ALA A 103 19.30 0.18 22.22
C ALA A 103 19.93 1.55 22.53
N VAL A 104 19.65 2.56 21.70
CA VAL A 104 20.11 3.94 21.93
C VAL A 104 19.58 4.47 23.27
N GLY A 105 18.29 4.30 23.55
CA GLY A 105 17.69 4.71 24.82
C GLY A 105 18.37 4.08 26.04
N VAL A 106 18.60 2.76 26.02
CA VAL A 106 19.28 2.05 27.11
C VAL A 106 20.71 2.55 27.29
N THR A 107 21.44 2.79 26.20
CA THR A 107 22.82 3.31 26.29
C THR A 107 22.88 4.71 26.88
N LEU A 108 21.97 5.62 26.47
CA LEU A 108 21.92 6.98 26.98
C LEU A 108 21.54 7.01 28.47
N VAL A 109 20.51 6.26 28.86
CA VAL A 109 20.07 6.17 30.27
C VAL A 109 21.16 5.53 31.14
N GLY A 110 21.80 4.46 30.66
CA GLY A 110 22.90 3.83 31.38
C GLY A 110 24.08 4.79 31.57
N TRP A 111 24.46 5.52 30.52
CA TRP A 111 25.56 6.46 30.58
C TRP A 111 25.26 7.66 31.49
N THR A 112 24.03 8.20 31.46
CA THR A 112 23.64 9.31 32.35
C THR A 112 23.65 8.90 33.81
N LEU A 113 23.15 7.71 34.15
CA LEU A 113 23.22 7.17 35.51
C LEU A 113 24.66 6.98 35.99
N ALA A 114 25.55 6.46 35.13
CA ALA A 114 26.96 6.31 35.46
C ALA A 114 27.64 7.66 35.74
N LEU A 115 27.35 8.69 34.93
CA LEU A 115 27.85 10.04 35.17
C LEU A 115 27.36 10.60 36.50
N ILE A 116 26.07 10.46 36.82
CA ILE A 116 25.50 10.90 38.11
C ILE A 116 26.24 10.25 39.28
N LEU A 117 26.45 8.93 39.24
CA LEU A 117 27.18 8.21 40.29
C LEU A 117 28.64 8.67 40.42
N VAL A 118 29.31 8.96 39.31
CA VAL A 118 30.68 9.51 39.33
C VAL A 118 30.67 10.91 39.93
N PHE A 119 29.73 11.78 39.54
CA PHE A 119 29.59 13.11 40.12
C PHE A 119 29.38 13.05 41.63
N GLU A 120 28.46 12.21 42.12
CA GLU A 120 28.24 12.01 43.56
C GLU A 120 29.50 11.51 44.28
N LYS A 121 30.21 10.53 43.72
CA LYS A 121 31.47 10.04 44.31
C LYS A 121 32.52 11.14 44.40
N THR A 122 32.64 11.97 43.37
CA THR A 122 33.61 13.07 43.37
C THR A 122 33.23 14.19 44.34
N THR A 123 31.94 14.51 44.50
CA THR A 123 31.48 15.52 45.46
C THR A 123 31.66 15.03 46.90
N THR A 124 31.30 13.79 47.22
CA THR A 124 31.53 13.20 48.55
C THR A 124 33.02 13.14 48.90
N THR A 125 33.88 12.76 47.95
CA THR A 125 35.34 12.69 48.18
C THR A 125 35.95 14.07 48.41
N LYS A 126 35.51 15.09 47.66
CA LYS A 126 35.97 16.48 47.84
C LYS A 126 35.48 17.07 49.15
N PHE A 127 34.20 16.86 49.50
CA PHE A 127 33.62 17.39 50.74
C PHE A 127 34.20 16.70 51.99
N GLY A 128 34.42 15.38 51.94
CA GLY A 128 35.09 14.64 53.03
C GLY A 128 36.55 15.04 53.23
N ARG A 129 37.24 15.50 52.17
CA ARG A 129 38.60 16.06 52.27
C ARG A 129 38.59 17.47 52.87
N LEU A 130 37.57 18.30 52.59
CA LEU A 130 37.41 19.64 53.18
C LEU A 130 37.00 19.62 54.66
N SER A 131 36.42 18.55 55.19
CA SER A 131 36.06 18.44 56.62
C SER A 131 37.21 17.93 57.51
N LEU A 132 38.40 17.66 56.95
CA LEU A 132 39.56 17.12 57.67
C LEU A 132 40.75 18.10 57.73
N GLU A 133 40.56 19.34 57.28
CA GLU A 133 41.49 20.47 57.42
C GLU A 133 40.93 21.53 58.39
#